data_AF-A0A9P6EPR9-F1
#
_entry.id   AF-A0A9P6EPR9-F1
#
_cell.length_a   1.000
_cell.length_b   1.000
_cell.length_c   1.000
_cell.angle_alpha   90.00
_cell.angle_beta   90.00
_cell.angle_gamma   90.00
#
_symmetry.space_group_name_H-M   'P 1'
#
loop_
_entity.id
_entity.type
_entity.pdbx_description
1 polymer ?
#
loop_
_entity_poly.entity_id
_entity_poly.type
_entity_poly.pdbx_seq_one_letter_code
_entity_poly.pdbx_strand_id
1 'polypeptide(L)'
;MNQLSQRIPFKGSGEGDEIDPNTILDEQQQEAVISDLRKQNEAFTKKYLLIVQALIGVSSIFQFLVLSGNPLLTIFPTNSDGASLPLPIILIFLTLYIHGNLALLFFSDEIRKTLNWEGAPAPLPIELIYSLAAVPPTLSLFLGKPWQTTAWWSITLIMVFVTQNIRSNIQASNDGIAELEKMKYRAPGA
;
A
#
# COMPACT_ATOMS: atom_id res chain seq x y z
N MET A 1 51.62 -33.86 18.12
CA MET A 1 50.46 -34.03 19.03
C MET A 1 49.32 -33.23 18.42
N ASN A 2 48.28 -33.96 17.99
CA ASN A 2 47.19 -33.45 17.16
C ASN A 2 46.27 -32.53 17.96
N GLN A 3 46.21 -31.25 17.60
CA GLN A 3 45.09 -30.38 17.97
C GLN A 3 43.91 -30.76 17.09
N LEU A 4 43.04 -31.62 17.62
CA LEU A 4 41.75 -31.93 17.01
C LEU A 4 40.92 -30.65 16.89
N SER A 5 40.51 -30.32 15.67
CA SER A 5 39.51 -29.30 15.39
C SER A 5 38.23 -29.60 16.18
N GLN A 6 37.99 -28.78 17.19
CA GLN A 6 36.80 -28.84 18.01
C GLN A 6 35.60 -28.39 17.18
N ARG A 7 34.70 -29.32 16.86
CA ARG A 7 33.40 -28.99 16.27
C ARG A 7 32.58 -28.25 17.32
N ILE A 8 32.29 -26.98 17.08
CA ILE A 8 31.34 -26.22 17.88
C ILE A 8 29.95 -26.81 17.59
N PRO A 9 29.27 -27.41 18.57
CA PRO A 9 27.96 -27.98 18.35
C PRO A 9 26.94 -26.87 18.09
N PHE A 10 26.07 -27.13 17.11
CA PHE A 10 24.91 -26.32 16.76
C PHE A 10 24.12 -25.94 18.01
N LYS A 11 24.19 -24.67 18.39
CA LYS A 11 23.16 -24.06 19.22
C LYS A 11 22.05 -23.71 18.25
N GLY A 12 20.96 -24.50 18.27
CA GLY A 12 19.75 -24.13 17.55
C GLY A 12 19.34 -22.75 18.02
N SER A 13 19.33 -21.79 17.09
CA SER A 13 18.85 -20.43 17.32
C SER A 13 17.42 -20.54 17.82
N GLY A 14 17.25 -20.34 19.13
CA GLY A 14 15.93 -20.19 19.73
C GLY A 14 15.25 -18.97 19.11
N GLU A 15 13.93 -19.05 18.94
CA GLU A 15 13.09 -17.94 18.53
C GLU A 15 13.31 -16.74 19.47
N GLY A 16 14.21 -15.82 19.11
CA GLY A 16 14.46 -14.59 19.89
C GLY A 16 15.90 -14.07 19.97
N ASP A 17 16.92 -14.80 19.51
CA ASP A 17 18.29 -14.28 19.54
C ASP A 17 18.52 -13.28 18.41
N GLU A 18 18.59 -11.98 18.76
CA GLU A 18 19.16 -10.94 17.89
C GLU A 18 20.56 -11.38 17.45
N ILE A 19 20.74 -11.58 16.14
CA ILE A 19 22.05 -11.88 15.55
C ILE A 19 22.96 -10.70 15.88
N ASP A 20 24.03 -10.92 16.65
CA ASP A 20 25.04 -9.91 16.93
C ASP A 20 25.53 -9.33 15.58
N PRO A 21 25.42 -8.00 15.34
CA PRO A 21 25.77 -7.38 14.07
C PRO A 21 27.22 -7.61 13.63
N ASN A 22 28.09 -8.11 14.52
CA ASN A 22 29.47 -8.50 14.20
C ASN A 22 29.63 -9.97 13.80
N THR A 23 28.56 -10.76 13.76
CA THR A 23 28.62 -12.17 13.36
C THR A 23 28.71 -12.29 11.84
N ILE A 24 29.85 -12.77 11.35
CA ILE A 24 30.07 -13.06 9.94
C ILE A 24 29.32 -14.35 9.59
N LEU A 25 28.26 -14.24 8.77
CA LEU A 25 27.43 -15.37 8.34
C LEU A 25 28.13 -16.18 7.24
N ASP A 26 28.15 -17.50 7.35
CA ASP A 26 28.62 -18.34 6.23
C ASP A 26 27.66 -18.30 5.01
N GLU A 27 28.08 -18.83 3.86
CA GLU A 27 27.28 -18.76 2.62
C GLU A 27 25.92 -19.44 2.73
N GLN A 28 25.80 -20.49 3.54
CA GLN A 28 24.55 -21.23 3.74
C GLN A 28 23.61 -20.45 4.66
N GLN A 29 24.15 -19.84 5.72
CA GLN A 29 23.42 -18.96 6.62
C GLN A 29 22.92 -17.70 5.92
N GLN A 30 23.73 -17.09 5.05
CA GLN A 30 23.29 -15.95 4.23
C GLN A 30 22.09 -16.31 3.34
N GLU A 31 22.15 -17.45 2.66
CA GLU A 31 21.04 -17.92 1.82
C GLU A 31 19.79 -18.20 2.65
N ALA A 32 19.94 -18.83 3.83
CA ALA A 32 18.83 -19.11 4.73
C ALA A 32 18.14 -17.82 5.22
N VAL A 33 18.94 -16.80 5.60
CA VAL A 33 18.42 -15.50 6.05
C VAL A 33 17.71 -14.77 4.90
N ILE A 34 18.31 -14.69 3.72
CA ILE A 34 17.68 -14.03 2.56
C ILE A 34 16.38 -14.73 2.17
N SER A 35 16.36 -16.07 2.17
CA SER A 35 15.16 -16.87 1.88
C SER A 35 14.04 -16.61 2.90
N ASP A 36 14.38 -16.54 4.18
CA ASP A 36 13.39 -16.24 5.23
C ASP A 36 12.87 -14.80 5.11
N LEU A 37 13.75 -13.82 4.88
CA LEU A 37 13.36 -12.43 4.62
C LEU A 37 12.42 -12.32 3.41
N ARG A 38 12.67 -13.07 2.33
CA ARG A 38 11.78 -13.12 1.16
C ARG A 38 10.41 -13.66 1.54
N LYS A 39 10.36 -14.78 2.25
CA LYS A 39 9.10 -15.39 2.69
C LYS A 39 8.30 -14.46 3.61
N GLN A 40 8.97 -13.79 4.55
CA GLN A 40 8.34 -12.79 5.41
C GLN A 40 7.81 -11.61 4.60
N ASN A 41 8.61 -11.07 3.68
CA ASN A 41 8.21 -9.97 2.81
C ASN A 41 7.01 -10.31 1.93
N GLU A 42 6.96 -11.50 1.34
CA GLU A 42 5.78 -11.97 0.59
C GLU A 42 4.53 -12.02 1.48
N ALA A 43 4.66 -12.50 2.71
CA ALA A 43 3.55 -12.53 3.67
C ALA A 43 3.07 -11.13 4.07
N PHE A 44 4.00 -10.19 4.31
CA PHE A 44 3.66 -8.79 4.59
C PHE A 44 3.02 -8.10 3.40
N THR A 45 3.55 -8.32 2.19
CA THR A 45 3.00 -7.79 0.94
C THR A 45 1.55 -8.22 0.77
N LYS A 46 1.24 -9.52 0.94
CA LYS A 46 -0.15 -10.02 0.88
C LYS A 46 -1.08 -9.33 1.89
N LYS A 47 -0.61 -9.11 3.12
CA LYS A 47 -1.37 -8.39 4.15
C LYS A 47 -1.62 -6.93 3.78
N TYR A 48 -0.59 -6.22 3.31
CA TYR A 48 -0.73 -4.82 2.87
C TYR A 48 -1.71 -4.69 1.72
N LEU A 49 -1.65 -5.60 0.74
CA LEU A 49 -2.60 -5.63 -0.38
C LEU A 49 -4.03 -5.80 0.14
N LEU A 50 -4.28 -6.76 1.03
CA LEU A 50 -5.60 -6.99 1.60
C LEU A 50 -6.14 -5.77 2.36
N ILE A 51 -5.29 -5.12 3.15
CA ILE A 51 -5.66 -3.90 3.90
C ILE A 51 -6.04 -2.77 2.94
N VAL A 52 -5.23 -2.51 1.91
CA VAL A 52 -5.54 -1.45 0.94
C VAL A 52 -6.82 -1.73 0.18
N GLN A 53 -7.03 -2.98 -0.24
CA GLN A 53 -8.25 -3.39 -0.93
C GLN A 53 -9.48 -3.18 -0.05
N ALA A 54 -9.40 -3.57 1.23
CA ALA A 54 -10.47 -3.32 2.19
C ALA A 54 -10.73 -1.81 2.35
N LEU A 55 -9.69 -0.99 2.50
CA LEU A 55 -9.84 0.46 2.63
C LEU A 55 -10.45 1.10 1.38
N ILE A 56 -10.01 0.72 0.17
CA ILE A 56 -10.58 1.22 -1.09
C ILE A 56 -12.03 0.78 -1.24
N GLY A 57 -12.35 -0.49 -0.94
CA GLY A 57 -13.71 -1.01 -1.01
C GLY A 57 -14.65 -0.29 -0.05
N VAL A 58 -14.23 -0.16 1.22
CA VAL A 58 -14.98 0.57 2.24
C VAL A 58 -15.16 2.03 1.85
N SER A 59 -14.09 2.71 1.41
CA SER A 59 -14.17 4.11 0.95
C SER A 59 -15.11 4.27 -0.24
N SER A 60 -15.10 3.33 -1.19
CA SER A 60 -16.02 3.34 -2.34
C SER A 60 -17.48 3.19 -1.91
N ILE A 61 -17.78 2.32 -0.95
CA ILE A 61 -19.13 2.18 -0.38
C ILE A 61 -19.56 3.48 0.31
N PHE A 62 -18.66 4.09 1.09
CA PHE A 62 -18.93 5.34 1.79
C PHE A 62 -19.30 6.48 0.84
N GLN A 63 -18.70 6.55 -0.35
CA GLN A 63 -19.03 7.59 -1.33
C GLN A 63 -20.50 7.57 -1.77
N PHE A 64 -21.17 6.42 -1.75
CA PHE A 64 -22.60 6.35 -2.04
C PHE A 64 -23.47 6.98 -0.95
N LEU A 65 -22.99 7.10 0.29
CA LEU A 65 -23.73 7.78 1.35
C LEU A 65 -23.96 9.27 1.04
N VAL A 66 -23.12 9.88 0.21
CA VAL A 66 -23.32 11.28 -0.24
C VAL A 66 -24.66 11.48 -0.93
N LEU A 67 -25.22 10.43 -1.57
CA LEU A 67 -26.52 10.51 -2.24
C LEU A 67 -27.68 10.73 -1.26
N SER A 68 -27.56 10.22 -0.03
CA SER A 68 -28.55 10.46 1.04
C SER A 68 -28.23 11.72 1.88
N GLY A 69 -27.04 12.29 1.71
CA GLY A 69 -26.56 13.49 2.39
C GLY A 69 -25.11 13.36 2.84
N ASN A 70 -24.43 14.47 3.10
CA ASN A 70 -23.07 14.38 3.64
C ASN A 70 -23.13 13.84 5.09
N PRO A 71 -22.51 12.67 5.38
CA PRO A 71 -22.61 12.07 6.70
C PRO A 71 -21.97 12.92 7.80
N LEU A 72 -20.94 13.72 7.47
CA LEU A 72 -20.35 14.65 8.43
C LEU A 72 -21.29 15.79 8.80
N LEU A 73 -22.21 16.18 7.92
CA LEU A 73 -23.23 17.18 8.26
C LEU A 73 -24.33 16.60 9.16
N THR A 74 -24.57 15.30 9.12
CA THR A 74 -25.51 14.63 10.04
C THR A 74 -24.95 14.62 11.47
N ILE A 75 -23.64 14.47 11.63
CA ILE A 75 -22.98 14.45 12.95
C ILE A 75 -22.67 15.88 13.43
N PHE A 76 -22.24 16.75 12.52
CA PHE A 76 -21.88 18.15 12.79
C PHE A 76 -22.72 19.09 11.92
N PRO A 77 -23.99 19.32 12.31
CA PRO A 77 -24.91 20.14 11.52
C PRO A 77 -24.44 21.60 11.41
N THR A 78 -24.84 22.23 10.32
CA THR A 78 -24.56 23.64 10.03
C THR A 78 -25.82 24.32 9.50
N ASN A 79 -25.97 25.62 9.77
CA ASN A 79 -27.12 26.41 9.34
C ASN A 79 -27.02 26.90 7.88
N SER A 80 -26.07 26.38 7.09
CA SER A 80 -25.89 26.83 5.71
C SER A 80 -26.79 26.07 4.73
N ASP A 81 -27.69 26.79 4.07
CA ASP A 81 -28.65 26.26 3.06
C ASP A 81 -27.99 25.67 1.79
N GLY A 82 -26.66 25.68 1.69
CA GLY A 82 -25.92 25.31 0.48
C GLY A 82 -24.86 24.22 0.67
N ALA A 83 -25.03 23.29 1.61
CA ALA A 83 -23.92 22.43 2.04
C ALA A 83 -23.43 21.39 0.99
N SER A 84 -24.20 21.12 -0.07
CA SER A 84 -23.82 20.19 -1.15
C SER A 84 -23.02 20.88 -2.27
N LEU A 85 -22.13 20.12 -2.92
CA LEU A 85 -21.42 20.55 -4.13
C LEU A 85 -22.34 20.51 -5.35
N PRO A 86 -22.10 21.37 -6.36
CA PRO A 86 -22.76 21.22 -7.64
C PRO A 86 -22.35 19.89 -8.28
N LEU A 87 -23.30 19.24 -8.95
CA LEU A 87 -23.08 17.99 -9.70
C LEU A 87 -22.48 16.84 -8.84
N PRO A 88 -23.06 16.52 -7.66
CA PRO A 88 -22.49 15.54 -6.74
C PRO A 88 -22.36 14.15 -7.38
N ILE A 89 -23.30 13.80 -8.27
CA ILE A 89 -23.29 12.53 -9.01
C ILE A 89 -22.02 12.39 -9.86
N ILE A 90 -21.62 13.45 -10.58
CA ILE A 90 -20.42 13.43 -11.42
C ILE A 90 -19.16 13.27 -10.55
N LEU A 91 -19.10 13.95 -9.41
CA LEU A 91 -17.99 13.85 -8.47
C LEU A 91 -17.91 12.47 -7.80
N ILE A 92 -19.05 11.82 -7.55
CA ILE A 92 -19.09 10.42 -7.10
C ILE A 92 -18.51 9.51 -8.17
N PHE A 93 -18.95 9.62 -9.43
CA PHE A 93 -18.41 8.81 -10.52
C PHE A 93 -16.91 9.04 -10.72
N LEU A 94 -16.44 10.29 -10.62
CA LEU A 94 -15.02 10.61 -10.65
C LEU A 94 -14.26 9.90 -9.52
N THR A 95 -14.81 9.94 -8.30
CA THR A 95 -14.20 9.29 -7.14
C THR A 95 -14.18 7.77 -7.29
N LEU A 96 -15.27 7.17 -7.77
CA LEU A 96 -15.32 5.73 -8.04
C LEU A 96 -14.35 5.33 -9.16
N TYR A 97 -14.20 6.17 -10.18
CA TYR A 97 -13.20 5.98 -11.23
C TYR A 97 -11.78 6.02 -10.68
N ILE A 98 -11.48 6.95 -9.76
CA ILE A 98 -10.20 7.02 -9.05
C ILE A 98 -9.98 5.75 -8.22
N HIS A 99 -10.95 5.34 -7.40
CA HIS A 99 -10.85 4.11 -6.60
C HIS A 99 -10.67 2.86 -7.47
N GLY A 100 -11.35 2.79 -8.62
CA GLY A 100 -11.16 1.72 -9.61
C GLY A 100 -9.73 1.71 -10.16
N ASN A 101 -9.17 2.87 -10.49
CA ASN A 101 -7.76 2.99 -10.90
C ASN A 101 -6.79 2.57 -9.78
N LEU A 102 -7.04 2.99 -8.54
CA LEU A 102 -6.23 2.57 -7.39
C LEU A 102 -6.30 1.06 -7.15
N ALA A 103 -7.48 0.45 -7.34
CA ALA A 103 -7.63 -1.00 -7.27
C ALA A 103 -6.82 -1.69 -8.38
N LEU A 104 -6.90 -1.21 -9.63
CA LEU A 104 -6.14 -1.75 -10.75
C LEU A 104 -4.61 -1.74 -10.52
N LEU A 105 -4.08 -0.76 -9.79
CA LEU A 105 -2.65 -0.72 -9.43
C LEU A 105 -2.21 -1.93 -8.59
N PHE A 106 -3.09 -2.52 -7.80
CA PHE A 106 -2.78 -3.66 -6.92
C PHE A 106 -3.24 -5.01 -7.47
N PHE A 107 -4.19 -5.00 -8.41
CA PHE A 107 -4.81 -6.21 -8.94
C PHE A 107 -4.29 -6.64 -10.31
N SER A 108 -3.30 -5.93 -10.87
CA SER A 108 -2.92 -6.13 -12.27
C SER A 108 -2.54 -7.56 -12.61
N ASP A 109 -1.89 -8.32 -11.72
CA ASP A 109 -1.29 -9.58 -12.15
C ASP A 109 -2.11 -10.81 -11.74
N GLU A 110 -2.70 -10.80 -10.54
CA GLU A 110 -3.55 -11.91 -10.05
C GLU A 110 -4.92 -11.89 -10.73
N ILE A 111 -5.60 -10.73 -10.76
CA ILE A 111 -6.95 -10.65 -11.36
C ILE A 111 -6.87 -10.81 -12.87
N ARG A 112 -5.87 -10.25 -13.57
CA ARG A 112 -5.76 -10.48 -15.03
C ARG A 112 -5.63 -11.96 -15.37
N LYS A 113 -4.88 -12.71 -14.55
CA LYS A 113 -4.74 -14.17 -14.70
C LYS A 113 -6.03 -14.91 -14.35
N THR A 114 -6.69 -14.56 -13.25
CA THR A 114 -7.92 -15.25 -12.82
C THR A 114 -9.11 -14.96 -13.73
N LEU A 115 -9.23 -13.72 -14.22
CA LEU A 115 -10.36 -13.28 -15.05
C LEU A 115 -10.12 -13.47 -16.56
N ASN A 116 -8.94 -13.98 -16.97
CA ASN A 116 -8.49 -14.03 -18.37
C ASN A 116 -8.72 -12.70 -19.10
N TRP A 117 -8.49 -11.59 -18.42
CA TRP A 117 -8.77 -10.26 -18.97
C TRP A 117 -7.58 -9.78 -19.81
N GLU A 118 -7.43 -10.40 -20.98
CA GLU A 118 -6.50 -9.95 -22.02
C GLU A 118 -6.97 -8.57 -22.53
N GLY A 119 -6.28 -7.51 -22.11
CA GLY A 119 -6.62 -6.13 -22.48
C GLY A 119 -7.18 -5.25 -21.36
N ALA A 120 -7.09 -5.68 -20.09
CA ALA A 120 -7.40 -4.78 -18.98
C ALA A 120 -6.60 -3.46 -19.10
N PRO A 121 -7.27 -2.29 -18.95
CA PRO A 121 -6.62 -1.00 -19.15
C PRO A 121 -5.43 -0.84 -18.19
N ALA A 122 -4.38 -0.19 -18.67
CA ALA A 122 -3.29 0.22 -17.80
C ALA A 122 -3.80 1.23 -16.77
N PRO A 123 -3.39 1.11 -15.50
CA PRO A 123 -3.74 2.11 -14.51
C PRO A 123 -3.16 3.47 -14.92
N LEU A 124 -3.91 4.54 -14.63
CA LEU A 124 -3.42 5.89 -14.88
C LEU A 124 -2.16 6.22 -14.06
N PRO A 125 -1.30 7.13 -14.56
CA PRO A 125 -0.22 7.72 -13.77
C PRO A 125 -0.73 8.31 -12.44
N ILE A 126 0.02 8.13 -11.36
CA ILE A 126 -0.40 8.54 -10.02
C ILE A 126 -0.55 10.06 -9.92
N GLU A 127 0.24 10.81 -10.68
CA GLU A 127 0.21 12.28 -10.77
C GLU A 127 -1.13 12.79 -11.30
N LEU A 128 -1.68 12.10 -12.30
CA LEU A 128 -3.01 12.40 -12.83
C LEU A 128 -4.09 12.04 -11.81
N ILE A 129 -3.93 10.91 -11.11
CA ILE A 129 -4.87 10.49 -10.07
C ILE A 129 -4.91 11.53 -8.92
N TYR A 130 -3.77 12.05 -8.48
CA TYR A 130 -3.71 13.14 -7.50
C TYR A 130 -4.44 14.39 -7.99
N SER A 131 -4.19 14.78 -9.23
CA SER A 131 -4.80 15.96 -9.83
C SER A 131 -6.32 15.83 -9.86
N LEU A 132 -6.83 14.67 -10.28
CA LEU A 132 -8.26 14.36 -10.30
C LEU A 132 -8.86 14.29 -8.89
N ALA A 133 -8.16 13.67 -7.93
CA ALA A 133 -8.60 13.57 -6.53
C ALA A 133 -8.66 14.92 -5.81
N ALA A 134 -7.86 15.89 -6.24
CA ALA A 134 -7.89 17.25 -5.70
C ALA A 134 -9.08 18.08 -6.20
N VAL A 135 -9.75 17.71 -7.30
CA VAL A 135 -10.86 18.49 -7.88
C VAL A 135 -12.02 18.69 -6.90
N PRO A 136 -12.60 17.64 -6.27
CA PRO A 136 -13.72 17.84 -5.35
C PRO A 136 -13.40 18.73 -4.11
N PRO A 137 -12.29 18.52 -3.36
CA PRO A 137 -11.99 19.37 -2.21
C PRO A 137 -11.61 20.81 -2.61
N THR A 138 -10.90 21.02 -3.73
CA THR A 138 -10.59 22.38 -4.21
C THR A 138 -11.84 23.12 -4.67
N LEU A 139 -12.77 22.45 -5.35
CA LEU A 139 -14.07 23.01 -5.70
C LEU A 139 -14.88 23.38 -4.46
N SER A 140 -14.84 22.55 -3.42
CA SER A 140 -15.48 22.83 -2.12
C SER A 140 -14.94 24.09 -1.46
N LEU A 141 -13.61 24.25 -1.46
CA LEU A 141 -12.96 25.45 -0.93
C LEU A 141 -13.30 26.69 -1.77
N PHE A 142 -13.26 26.59 -3.09
CA PHE A 142 -13.54 27.71 -4.00
C PHE A 142 -14.98 28.22 -3.86
N LEU A 143 -15.93 27.31 -3.65
CA LEU A 143 -17.35 27.65 -3.44
C LEU A 143 -17.67 28.06 -2.00
N GLY A 144 -16.68 28.16 -1.11
CA GLY A 144 -16.87 28.55 0.29
C GLY A 144 -17.79 27.59 1.05
N LYS A 145 -17.75 26.30 0.72
CA LYS A 145 -18.58 25.29 1.39
C LYS A 145 -18.12 25.04 2.83
N PRO A 146 -19.00 24.52 3.70
CA PRO A 146 -18.63 24.13 5.06
C PRO A 146 -17.45 23.15 5.06
N TRP A 147 -16.60 23.24 6.08
CA TRP A 147 -15.41 22.41 6.21
C TRP A 147 -15.74 20.90 6.19
N GLN A 148 -16.93 20.50 6.66
CA GLN A 148 -17.42 19.12 6.62
C GLN A 148 -17.48 18.58 5.19
N THR A 149 -17.91 19.40 4.24
CA THR A 149 -17.96 19.04 2.82
C THR A 149 -16.55 18.91 2.27
N THR A 150 -15.67 19.86 2.54
CA THR A 150 -14.27 19.78 2.10
C THR A 150 -13.56 18.57 2.69
N ALA A 151 -13.72 18.30 3.99
CA ALA A 151 -13.12 17.17 4.68
C ALA A 151 -13.60 15.84 4.11
N TRP A 152 -14.91 15.70 3.87
CA TRP A 152 -15.48 14.51 3.25
C TRP A 152 -14.87 14.24 1.87
N TRP A 153 -14.81 15.26 1.02
CA TRP A 153 -14.26 15.14 -0.33
C TRP A 153 -12.72 14.99 -0.35
N SER A 154 -12.05 15.28 0.76
CA SER A 154 -10.61 15.04 0.91
C SER A 154 -10.27 13.57 1.19
N ILE A 155 -11.25 12.72 1.54
CA ILE A 155 -11.02 11.29 1.80
C ILE A 155 -10.40 10.61 0.58
N THR A 156 -10.85 10.92 -0.63
CA THR A 156 -10.29 10.35 -1.86
C THR A 156 -8.81 10.70 -2.02
N LEU A 157 -8.41 11.93 -1.71
CA LEU A 157 -7.01 12.35 -1.77
C LEU A 157 -6.15 11.59 -0.75
N ILE A 158 -6.68 11.38 0.47
CA ILE A 158 -6.03 10.55 1.50
C ILE A 158 -5.88 9.11 1.00
N MET A 159 -6.88 8.55 0.33
CA MET A 159 -6.80 7.20 -0.23
C MET A 159 -5.71 7.05 -1.29
N VAL A 160 -5.53 8.06 -2.16
CA VAL A 160 -4.43 8.10 -3.13
C VAL A 160 -3.09 8.12 -2.41
N PHE A 161 -2.96 8.96 -1.38
CA PHE A 161 -1.74 9.05 -0.57
C PHE A 161 -1.39 7.74 0.14
N VAL A 162 -2.35 7.14 0.84
CA VAL A 162 -2.16 5.86 1.54
C VAL A 162 -1.75 4.76 0.57
N THR A 163 -2.42 4.69 -0.59
CA THR A 163 -2.10 3.75 -1.66
C THR A 163 -0.65 3.91 -2.15
N GLN A 164 -0.22 5.14 -2.42
CA GLN A 164 1.15 5.41 -2.86
C GLN A 164 2.17 5.02 -1.80
N ASN A 165 1.93 5.35 -0.53
CA ASN A 165 2.84 4.99 0.56
C ASN A 165 3.00 3.48 0.68
N ILE A 166 1.90 2.73 0.63
CA ILE A 166 1.96 1.27 0.74
C ILE A 166 2.70 0.66 -0.46
N ARG A 167 2.45 1.17 -1.68
CA ARG A 167 3.20 0.76 -2.87
C ARG A 167 4.69 1.06 -2.72
N SER A 168 5.06 2.25 -2.26
CA SER A 168 6.45 2.63 -2.04
C SER A 168 7.13 1.74 -1.00
N ASN A 169 6.42 1.37 0.07
CA ASN A 169 6.95 0.47 1.10
C ASN A 169 7.17 -0.95 0.57
N ILE A 170 6.25 -1.49 -0.23
CA ILE A 170 6.42 -2.79 -0.88
C ILE A 170 7.64 -2.76 -1.81
N GLN A 171 7.77 -1.69 -2.60
CA GLN A 171 8.89 -1.53 -3.52
C GLN A 171 10.23 -1.41 -2.78
N ALA A 172 10.32 -0.56 -1.76
CA ALA A 172 11.52 -0.42 -0.94
C ALA A 172 11.92 -1.73 -0.26
N SER A 173 10.95 -2.52 0.20
CA SER A 173 11.20 -3.85 0.77
C SER A 173 11.79 -4.82 -0.25
N ASN A 174 11.23 -4.87 -1.46
CA ASN A 174 11.73 -5.70 -2.55
C ASN A 174 13.13 -5.28 -3.00
N ASP A 175 13.37 -3.97 -3.12
CA ASP A 175 14.66 -3.41 -3.51
C ASP A 175 15.73 -3.73 -2.45
N GLY A 176 15.39 -3.66 -1.16
CA GLY A 176 16.28 -4.04 -0.07
C GLY A 176 16.70 -5.51 -0.11
N ILE A 177 15.77 -6.43 -0.42
CA ILE A 177 16.12 -7.86 -0.59
C ILE A 177 17.01 -8.06 -1.82
N ALA A 178 16.70 -7.40 -2.93
CA ALA A 178 17.52 -7.48 -4.14
C ALA A 178 18.94 -6.90 -3.92
N GLU A 179 19.08 -5.89 -3.05
CA GLU A 179 20.37 -5.34 -2.66
C GLU A 179 21.16 -6.32 -1.76
N LEU A 180 20.50 -6.95 -0.78
CA LEU A 180 21.11 -8.01 0.04
C LEU A 180 21.64 -9.16 -0.81
N GLU A 181 20.90 -9.57 -1.84
CA GLU A 181 21.34 -10.60 -2.79
C GLU A 181 22.59 -10.19 -3.57
N LYS A 182 22.72 -8.92 -3.94
CA LYS A 182 23.92 -8.39 -4.62
C LYS A 182 25.13 -8.32 -3.71
N MET A 183 24.91 -8.15 -2.40
CA MET A 183 25.99 -8.07 -1.39
C MET A 183 26.47 -9.44 -0.89
N LYS A 184 25.83 -10.54 -1.33
CA LYS A 184 26.27 -11.89 -0.99
C LYS A 184 27.72 -12.10 -1.42
N TYR A 185 28.62 -12.28 -0.46
CA TYR A 185 30.01 -12.58 -0.77
C TYR A 185 30.21 -14.08 -0.95
N ARG A 186 31.15 -14.44 -1.82
CA ARG A 186 31.67 -15.81 -1.92
C ARG A 186 32.96 -15.89 -1.13
N ALA A 187 32.99 -16.71 -0.08
CA ALA A 187 34.22 -16.99 0.62
C ALA A 187 35.07 -17.91 -0.29
N PRO A 188 36.27 -17.49 -0.75
CA PRO A 188 37.14 -18.41 -1.47
C PRO A 188 37.46 -19.59 -0.54
N GLY A 189 37.01 -20.78 -0.95
CA GLY A 189 37.12 -21.99 -0.14
C GLY A 189 38.56 -22.32 0.22
N ALA A 190 38.72 -22.83 1.44
CA ALA A 190 39.86 -23.65 1.84
C ALA A 190 39.79 -25.04 1.19
#